data_AF-A0A7C3H0B2-F1
#
_entry.id   AF-A0A7C3H0B2-F1
#
_cell.length_a   1.000
_cell.length_b   1.000
_cell.length_c   1.000
_cell.angle_alpha   90.00
_cell.angle_beta   90.00
_cell.angle_gamma   90.00
#
_symmetry.space_group_name_H-M   'P 1'
#
loop_
_entity.id
_entity.type
_entity.pdbx_description
1 polymer ?
#
loop_
_entity_poly.entity_id
_entity_poly.type
_entity_poly.pdbx_seq_one_letter_code
_entity_poly.pdbx_strand_id
1 'polypeptide(L)'
;AAVEQALVDLAVTLAQALVRRELRSDPGQVVAVVQEALAALPVASRQVRVCLHPDDVAIVAEALPARQADGEAGRDWQLQEDLSLKRGDCRILSENSQIDATMEKRLAAVVAQLSGGEREQDAAPDNSVDEPAS
;
A
#
# COMPACT_ATOMS: atom_id res chain seq x y z
N ALA A 1 7.04 -15.08 -24.28
CA ALA A 1 5.96 -15.69 -23.47
C ALA A 1 6.49 -16.57 -22.32
N ALA A 2 6.70 -17.89 -22.44
CA ALA A 2 7.00 -18.72 -21.24
C ALA A 2 8.35 -18.42 -20.55
N VAL A 3 9.43 -18.23 -21.32
CA VAL A 3 10.76 -17.89 -20.77
C VAL A 3 10.78 -16.47 -20.19
N GLU A 4 10.09 -15.55 -20.85
CA GLU A 4 9.93 -14.17 -20.41
C GLU A 4 9.18 -14.09 -19.07
N GLN A 5 8.07 -14.82 -18.92
CA GLN A 5 7.37 -14.91 -17.64
C GLN A 5 8.25 -15.51 -16.55
N ALA A 6 9.02 -16.56 -16.85
CA ALA A 6 9.95 -17.16 -15.90
C ALA A 6 11.05 -16.18 -15.43
N LEU A 7 11.52 -15.31 -16.33
CA LEU A 7 12.49 -14.26 -15.98
C LEU A 7 11.86 -13.16 -15.12
N VAL A 8 10.61 -12.77 -15.41
CA VAL A 8 9.85 -11.84 -14.56
C VAL A 8 9.67 -12.43 -13.17
N ASP A 9 9.19 -13.67 -13.05
CA ASP A 9 8.96 -14.33 -11.76
C ASP A 9 10.26 -14.45 -10.94
N LEU A 10 11.38 -14.75 -11.60
CA LEU A 10 12.69 -14.79 -10.96
C LEU A 10 13.13 -13.40 -10.47
N ALA A 11 13.00 -12.37 -11.30
CA ALA A 11 13.34 -10.99 -10.93
C ALA A 11 12.49 -10.50 -9.75
N VAL A 12 11.20 -10.81 -9.76
CA VAL A 12 10.28 -10.52 -8.65
C VAL A 12 10.73 -11.24 -7.38
N THR A 13 11.01 -12.53 -7.46
CA THR A 13 11.49 -13.31 -6.31
C THR A 13 12.78 -12.75 -5.71
N LEU A 14 13.73 -12.34 -6.55
CA LEU A 14 14.98 -11.71 -6.13
C LEU A 14 14.75 -10.34 -5.48
N ALA A 15 13.90 -9.50 -6.07
CA ALA A 15 13.53 -8.22 -5.50
C ALA A 15 12.87 -8.40 -4.12
N GLN A 16 12.03 -9.43 -3.94
CA GLN A 16 11.46 -9.75 -2.64
C GLN A 16 12.53 -10.16 -1.62
N ALA A 17 13.50 -10.98 -2.01
CA ALA A 17 14.58 -11.38 -1.11
C ALA A 17 15.42 -10.17 -0.66
N LEU A 18 15.72 -9.24 -1.58
CA LEU A 18 16.51 -8.05 -1.32
C LEU A 18 15.78 -7.06 -0.42
N VAL A 19 14.54 -6.71 -0.74
CA VAL A 19 13.75 -5.75 0.07
C VAL A 19 13.52 -6.31 1.48
N ARG A 20 13.31 -7.63 1.65
CA ARG A 20 13.21 -8.24 3.00
C ARG A 20 14.50 -8.11 3.78
N ARG A 21 15.64 -8.32 3.13
CA ARG A 21 16.95 -8.15 3.77
C ARG A 21 17.17 -6.69 4.17
N GLU A 22 16.76 -5.75 3.32
CA GLU A 22 16.88 -4.32 3.59
C GLU A 22 15.99 -3.90 4.76
N LEU A 23 14.71 -4.30 4.78
CA LEU A 23 13.78 -4.01 5.89
C LEU A 23 14.23 -4.58 7.24
N ARG A 24 15.00 -5.69 7.22
CA ARG A 24 15.65 -6.21 8.43
C ARG A 24 16.83 -5.35 8.89
N SER A 25 17.50 -4.69 7.96
CA SER A 25 18.71 -3.88 8.20
C SER A 25 18.37 -2.42 8.53
N ASP A 26 17.32 -1.89 7.91
CA ASP A 26 16.71 -0.58 8.18
C ASP A 26 15.21 -0.74 8.47
N PRO A 27 14.85 -0.95 9.75
CA PRO A 27 13.45 -1.08 10.17
C PRO A 27 12.62 0.20 9.97
N GLY A 28 13.24 1.37 9.77
CA GLY A 28 12.53 2.64 9.65
C GLY A 28 11.67 2.75 8.39
N GLN A 29 11.97 1.96 7.36
CA GLN A 29 11.23 1.94 6.09
C GLN A 29 9.76 1.56 6.25
N VAL A 30 9.39 0.78 7.28
CA VAL A 30 7.98 0.43 7.54
C VAL A 30 7.13 1.68 7.82
N VAL A 31 7.74 2.73 8.39
CA VAL A 31 7.08 4.01 8.67
C VAL A 31 6.60 4.67 7.38
N ALA A 32 7.46 4.69 6.35
CA ALA A 32 7.12 5.27 5.06
C ALA A 32 5.96 4.51 4.39
N VAL A 33 5.97 3.17 4.47
CA VAL A 33 4.89 2.32 3.95
C VAL A 33 3.57 2.61 4.65
N VAL A 34 3.58 2.76 5.98
CA VAL A 34 2.39 3.11 6.75
C VAL A 34 1.86 4.49 6.36
N GLN A 35 2.72 5.50 6.20
CA GLN A 35 2.30 6.84 5.76
C GLN A 35 1.66 6.82 4.37
N GLU A 36 2.28 6.12 3.41
CA GLU A 36 1.76 5.98 2.05
C GLU A 36 0.38 5.30 2.05
N ALA A 37 0.25 4.20 2.79
CA ALA A 37 -1.01 3.47 2.89
C ALA A 37 -2.10 4.28 3.61
N LEU A 38 -1.75 5.04 4.66
CA LEU A 38 -2.68 5.97 5.32
C LEU A 38 -3.10 7.11 4.37
N ALA A 39 -2.20 7.63 3.55
CA ALA A 39 -2.51 8.68 2.57
C ALA A 39 -3.47 8.17 1.47
N ALA A 40 -3.35 6.90 1.08
CA ALA A 40 -4.23 6.26 0.11
C ALA A 40 -5.66 5.99 0.64
N LEU A 41 -5.90 6.08 1.95
CA LEU A 41 -7.25 5.90 2.49
C LEU A 41 -8.20 7.03 2.05
N PRO A 42 -9.44 6.68 1.64
CA PRO A 42 -10.49 7.66 1.40
C PRO A 42 -10.72 8.56 2.60
N VAL A 43 -10.99 9.84 2.36
CA VAL A 43 -11.18 10.88 3.40
C VAL A 43 -12.30 10.52 4.38
N ALA A 44 -13.30 9.76 3.94
CA ALA A 44 -14.43 9.32 4.77
C ALA A 44 -14.13 8.11 5.68
N SER A 45 -12.91 7.55 5.65
CA SER A 45 -12.55 6.37 6.44
C SER A 45 -12.52 6.69 7.93
N ARG A 46 -13.31 5.96 8.72
CA ARG A 46 -13.38 6.03 10.18
C ARG A 46 -12.88 4.73 10.81
N GLN A 47 -12.53 4.80 12.10
CA GLN A 47 -12.03 3.67 12.89
C GLN A 47 -10.89 2.93 12.20
N VAL A 48 -9.85 3.68 11.82
CA VAL A 48 -8.73 3.10 11.09
C VAL A 48 -7.87 2.27 12.04
N ARG A 49 -7.52 1.05 11.64
CA ARG A 49 -6.62 0.15 12.36
C ARG A 49 -5.47 -0.22 11.45
N VAL A 50 -4.25 0.03 11.92
CA VAL A 50 -3.01 -0.29 11.23
C VAL A 50 -2.43 -1.54 11.90
N CYS A 51 -2.57 -2.67 11.22
CA CYS A 51 -2.07 -3.97 11.65
C CYS A 51 -0.63 -4.16 11.16
N LEU A 52 0.27 -4.45 12.09
CA LEU A 52 1.70 -4.64 11.85
C LEU A 52 2.23 -5.79 12.72
N HIS A 53 3.41 -6.30 12.37
CA HIS A 53 4.15 -7.16 13.28
C HIS A 53 4.54 -6.39 14.57
N PRO A 54 4.49 -6.99 15.77
CA PRO A 54 4.77 -6.30 17.04
C PRO A 54 6.11 -5.56 17.07
N ASP A 55 7.18 -6.15 16.52
CA ASP A 55 8.49 -5.47 16.42
C ASP A 55 8.44 -4.15 15.63
N ASP A 56 7.54 -4.06 14.65
CA ASP A 56 7.40 -2.86 13.83
C ASP A 56 6.37 -1.87 14.41
N VAL A 57 5.43 -2.34 15.25
CA VAL A 57 4.52 -1.46 16.00
C VAL A 57 5.30 -0.49 16.88
N ALA A 58 6.35 -0.96 17.57
CA ALA A 58 7.18 -0.10 18.42
C ALA A 58 7.84 1.04 17.61
N ILE A 59 8.42 0.71 16.46
CA ILE A 59 9.09 1.66 15.57
C ILE A 59 8.09 2.69 15.02
N VAL A 60 6.92 2.22 14.58
CA VAL A 60 5.88 3.10 14.02
C VAL A 60 5.26 3.98 15.11
N ALA A 61 5.04 3.46 16.31
CA ALA A 61 4.51 4.24 17.43
C ALA A 61 5.44 5.39 17.83
N GLU A 62 6.76 5.16 17.78
CA GLU A 62 7.77 6.20 18.05
C GLU A 62 7.83 7.26 16.95
N ALA A 63 7.80 6.84 15.67
CA ALA A 63 7.96 7.74 14.54
C ALA A 63 6.68 8.49 14.13
N LEU A 64 5.53 7.85 14.31
CA LEU A 64 4.21 8.37 14.02
C LEU A 64 3.39 8.32 15.31
N PRO A 65 3.49 9.35 16.17
CA PRO A 65 2.62 9.44 17.34
C PRO A 65 1.18 9.44 16.86
N ALA A 66 0.50 8.30 17.03
CA ALA A 66 -0.90 8.16 16.70
C ALA A 66 -1.62 9.23 17.52
N ARG A 67 -2.41 10.10 16.86
CA ARG A 67 -3.25 11.06 17.56
C ARG A 67 -4.35 10.25 18.23
N GLN A 68 -4.08 9.80 19.45
CA GLN A 68 -5.00 9.03 20.26
C GLN A 68 -6.21 9.91 20.56
N ALA A 69 -7.33 9.64 19.89
CA ALA A 69 -8.73 9.79 20.28
C ALA A 69 -9.23 11.08 20.97
N ASP A 70 -8.40 12.10 21.18
CA ASP A 70 -8.79 13.35 21.80
C ASP A 70 -8.85 14.43 20.74
N GLY A 71 -10.09 14.59 20.26
CA GLY A 71 -10.65 15.69 19.50
C GLY A 71 -9.67 16.73 18.97
N GLU A 72 -9.47 16.71 17.65
CA GLU A 72 -9.49 17.86 16.75
C GLU A 72 -8.73 17.50 15.46
N ALA A 73 -9.50 17.27 14.40
CA ALA A 73 -9.09 17.26 12.99
C ALA A 73 -8.12 16.18 12.46
N GLY A 74 -7.62 15.23 13.27
CA GLY A 74 -6.82 14.10 12.80
C GLY A 74 -7.66 12.84 12.56
N ARG A 75 -7.37 12.05 11.52
CA ARG A 75 -8.00 10.73 11.33
C ARG A 75 -7.75 9.86 12.58
N ASP A 76 -8.79 9.36 13.22
CA ASP A 76 -8.66 8.44 14.36
C ASP A 76 -8.13 7.09 13.86
N TRP A 77 -6.84 6.83 14.06
CA TRP A 77 -6.23 5.55 13.73
C TRP A 77 -5.50 4.95 14.93
N GLN A 78 -5.51 3.62 14.99
CA GLN A 78 -4.91 2.84 16.07
C GLN A 78 -3.94 1.80 15.51
N LEU A 79 -2.86 1.54 16.24
CA LEU A 79 -1.95 0.45 15.94
C LEU A 79 -2.47 -0.85 16.55
N GLN A 80 -2.42 -1.93 15.77
CA GLN A 80 -2.78 -3.27 16.21
C GLN A 80 -1.65 -4.24 15.88
N GLU A 81 -1.26 -5.05 16.86
CA GLU A 81 -0.27 -6.10 16.67
C GLU A 81 -0.90 -7.32 15.99
N ASP A 82 -0.20 -7.89 15.01
CA ASP A 82 -0.60 -9.11 14.30
C ASP A 82 0.64 -9.97 13.98
N LEU A 83 0.78 -11.09 14.71
CA LEU A 83 1.87 -12.06 14.54
C LEU A 83 1.80 -12.87 13.24
N SER A 84 0.67 -12.81 12.52
CA SER A 84 0.54 -13.47 11.21
C SER A 84 1.23 -12.67 10.09
N LEU A 85 1.47 -11.37 10.33
CA LEU A 85 2.21 -10.50 9.42
C LEU A 85 3.70 -10.68 9.63
N LYS A 86 4.48 -10.59 8.54
CA LYS A 86 5.94 -10.57 8.66
C LYS A 86 6.40 -9.15 8.94
N ARG A 87 7.61 -9.02 9.48
CA ARG A 87 8.24 -7.71 9.61
C ARG A 87 8.29 -6.99 8.25
N GLY A 88 7.87 -5.74 8.23
CA GLY A 88 7.74 -4.89 7.06
C GLY A 88 6.40 -4.99 6.32
N ASP A 89 5.51 -5.91 6.69
CA ASP A 89 4.16 -5.98 6.15
C ASP A 89 3.23 -5.03 6.91
N CYS A 90 2.34 -4.36 6.18
CA CYS A 90 1.34 -3.46 6.72
C CYS A 90 -0.04 -3.79 6.15
N ARG A 91 -1.04 -3.83 7.02
CA ARG A 91 -2.45 -3.92 6.62
C ARG A 91 -3.24 -2.84 7.33
N ILE A 92 -4.00 -2.07 6.56
CA ILE A 92 -4.86 -1.01 7.11
C ILE A 92 -6.31 -1.41 6.93
N LEU A 93 -7.07 -1.37 8.01
CA LEU A 93 -8.48 -1.70 8.07
C LEU A 93 -9.25 -0.44 8.47
N SER A 94 -10.41 -0.21 7.89
CA SER A 94 -11.40 0.77 8.33
C SER A 94 -12.79 0.13 8.26
N GLU A 95 -13.84 0.83 8.72
CA GLU A 95 -15.21 0.29 8.66
C GLU A 95 -15.61 -0.17 7.26
N ASN A 96 -15.18 0.56 6.22
CA ASN A 96 -15.64 0.37 4.84
C ASN A 96 -14.49 0.07 3.86
N SER A 97 -13.26 -0.14 4.34
CA SER A 97 -12.11 -0.34 3.45
C SER A 97 -11.03 -1.20 4.09
N GLN A 98 -10.28 -1.90 3.23
CA GLN A 98 -9.07 -2.61 3.61
C GLN A 98 -7.99 -2.33 2.57
N ILE A 99 -6.86 -1.82 3.04
CA ILE A 99 -5.64 -1.68 2.24
C ILE A 99 -4.68 -2.76 2.70
N ASP A 100 -4.30 -3.62 1.77
CA ASP A 100 -3.26 -4.62 1.99
C ASP A 100 -1.96 -4.09 1.36
N ALA A 101 -1.10 -3.56 2.21
CA ALA A 101 0.21 -3.02 1.86
C ALA A 101 1.31 -4.03 2.25
N THR A 102 1.02 -5.33 2.14
CA THR A 102 2.04 -6.38 2.24
C THR A 102 3.08 -6.20 1.14
N MET A 103 4.29 -6.63 1.45
CA MET A 103 5.41 -6.51 0.54
C MET A 103 5.16 -7.23 -0.80
N GLU A 104 4.52 -8.39 -0.75
CA GLU A 104 4.10 -9.16 -1.91
C GLU A 104 3.20 -8.33 -2.84
N LYS A 105 2.16 -7.68 -2.30
CA LYS A 105 1.25 -6.85 -3.10
C LYS A 105 1.90 -5.59 -3.63
N ARG A 106 2.73 -4.93 -2.83
CA ARG A 106 3.46 -3.72 -3.25
C ARG A 106 4.37 -4.01 -4.44
N LEU A 107 5.12 -5.11 -4.37
CA LEU A 107 5.99 -5.49 -5.48
C LEU A 107 5.19 -5.92 -6.72
N ALA A 108 4.10 -6.66 -6.53
CA ALA A 108 3.21 -7.02 -7.63
C ALA A 108 2.64 -5.78 -8.34
N ALA A 109 2.29 -4.73 -7.61
CA ALA A 109 1.81 -3.47 -8.18
C ALA A 109 2.90 -2.74 -8.97
N VAL A 110 4.16 -2.75 -8.51
CA VAL A 110 5.30 -2.17 -9.27
C VAL A 110 5.52 -2.95 -10.57
N VAL A 111 5.52 -4.27 -10.50
CA VAL A 111 5.72 -5.14 -11.67
C VAL A 111 4.59 -4.96 -12.69
N ALA A 112 3.35 -4.84 -12.22
CA ALA A 112 2.20 -4.57 -13.06
C ALA A 112 2.30 -3.22 -13.76
N GLN A 113 2.78 -2.16 -13.07
CA GLN A 113 3.03 -0.85 -13.70
C GLN A 113 4.09 -0.93 -14.80
N LEU A 114 5.18 -1.66 -14.55
CA LEU A 114 6.25 -1.85 -15.54
C LEU A 114 5.79 -2.67 -16.76
N SER A 115 4.86 -3.61 -16.55
CA SER A 115 4.34 -4.50 -17.60
C SER A 115 3.10 -3.94 -18.32
N GLY A 116 2.39 -3.00 -17.69
CA GLY A 116 1.12 -2.44 -18.16
C GLY A 116 1.20 -1.00 -18.69
N GLY A 117 2.38 -0.37 -18.65
CA GLY A 117 2.61 1.01 -19.10
C GLY A 117 2.35 1.30 -20.59
N GLU A 118 1.88 0.32 -21.37
CA GLU A 118 1.57 0.48 -22.79
C GLU A 118 0.07 0.64 -23.13
N ARG A 119 -0.87 0.59 -22.16
CA ARG A 119 -2.32 0.59 -22.49
C ARG A 119 -3.23 1.67 -21.88
N GLU A 120 -2.76 2.54 -20.99
CA GLU A 120 -3.68 3.47 -20.29
C GLU A 120 -3.72 4.91 -20.88
N GLN A 121 -3.15 5.18 -22.07
CA GLN A 121 -3.16 6.53 -22.68
C GLN A 121 -4.09 6.73 -23.88
N ASP A 122 -4.88 5.74 -24.31
CA ASP A 122 -5.74 5.86 -25.50
C ASP A 122 -7.26 5.89 -25.22
N ALA A 123 -7.68 6.20 -24.00
CA ALA A 123 -9.08 6.48 -23.70
C ALA A 123 -9.32 8.00 -23.67
N ALA A 124 -9.19 8.66 -24.82
CA ALA A 124 -9.81 9.96 -25.01
C ALA A 124 -11.34 9.76 -25.07
N PRO A 125 -12.15 10.50 -24.27
CA PRO A 125 -13.59 10.46 -24.44
C PRO A 125 -13.95 11.15 -25.77
N ASP A 126 -14.40 10.35 -26.72
CA ASP A 126 -15.09 10.79 -27.94
C ASP A 126 -16.39 11.48 -27.53
N ASN A 127 -16.36 12.82 -27.46
CA ASN A 127 -17.55 13.63 -27.24
C ASN A 127 -18.11 14.09 -28.59
N SER A 128 -18.67 13.15 -29.35
CA SER A 128 -19.57 13.46 -30.45
C SER A 128 -20.95 13.81 -29.89
N VAL A 129 -21.16 15.09 -29.54
CA VAL A 129 -22.52 15.65 -29.43
C VAL A 129 -22.94 16.06 -30.83
N ASP A 130 -23.60 15.15 -31.53
CA ASP A 130 -24.35 15.45 -32.74
C ASP A 130 -25.69 16.07 -32.31
N GLU A 131 -25.91 17.30 -32.77
CA GLU A 131 -27.16 18.05 -32.70
C GLU A 131 -28.27 17.28 -33.45
N PRO A 132 -29.55 17.46 -33.10
CA PRO A 132 -30.38 18.01 -34.16
C PRO A 132 -31.40 19.03 -33.70
N ALA A 133 -31.52 20.05 -34.53
CA ALA A 133 -32.62 20.99 -34.61
C ALA A 133 -33.97 20.28 -34.83
N SER A 134 -34.99 20.69 -34.08
CA SER A 134 -36.38 20.94 -34.52
C SER A 134 -37.17 21.61 -33.40
#